data_AF-A0A0D6E9W8-F1
#
_entry.id   AF-A0A0D6E9W8-F1
#
_cell.length_a   1.000
_cell.length_b   1.000
_cell.length_c   1.000
_cell.angle_alpha   90.00
_cell.angle_beta   90.00
_cell.angle_gamma   90.00
#
_symmetry.space_group_name_H-M   'P 1'
#
loop_
_entity.id
_entity.type
_entity.pdbx_description
1 polymer ?
#
loop_
_entity_poly.entity_id
_entity_poly.type
_entity_poly.pdbx_seq_one_letter_code
_entity_poly.pdbx_strand_id
1 'polypeptide(L)'
;MLEANPNVFMAIKVIGAVYLLWLGMQQFLMAQAIPMSSGQPTTLQSIPVLWRQSFMVGLSNPKAILFFSSLLPQFVSTQQDSHISALLPLILLFVFIKLIVSSAYALAAQTVVTKLAKPGAAVWGKRAAGGVLMAFGIVMGFTAFY
;
A
#
# COMPACT_ATOMS: atom_id res chain seq x y z
N MET A 1 -19.90 4.44 12.86
CA MET A 1 -20.45 3.09 12.64
C MET A 1 -19.47 1.94 12.90
N LEU A 2 -18.14 2.16 13.00
CA LEU A 2 -17.20 1.14 13.54
C LEU A 2 -17.05 1.19 15.07
N GLU A 3 -17.38 2.32 15.71
CA GLU A 3 -17.58 2.39 17.17
C GLU A 3 -18.87 1.71 17.64
N ALA A 4 -19.77 1.37 16.72
CA ALA A 4 -21.08 0.80 17.08
C ALA A 4 -21.01 -0.69 17.45
N ASN A 5 -19.90 -1.38 17.18
CA ASN A 5 -19.71 -2.78 17.54
C ASN A 5 -18.26 -3.07 17.97
N PRO A 6 -17.95 -2.95 19.28
CA PRO A 6 -16.61 -3.13 19.82
C PRO A 6 -15.95 -4.45 19.44
N ASN A 7 -16.74 -5.53 19.33
CA ASN A 7 -16.24 -6.87 19.01
C ASN A 7 -15.72 -6.98 17.57
N VAL A 8 -16.40 -6.35 16.61
CA VAL A 8 -15.98 -6.34 15.20
C VAL A 8 -14.71 -5.51 15.03
N PHE A 9 -14.64 -4.36 15.71
CA PHE A 9 -13.47 -3.51 15.69
C PHE A 9 -12.24 -4.18 16.33
N MET A 10 -12.44 -4.87 17.45
CA MET A 10 -11.40 -5.66 18.10
C MET A 10 -10.91 -6.82 17.22
N ALA A 11 -11.83 -7.56 16.58
CA ALA A 11 -11.48 -8.64 15.66
C ALA A 11 -10.62 -8.14 14.49
N ILE A 12 -11.01 -7.02 13.86
CA ILE A 12 -10.23 -6.40 12.78
C ILE A 12 -8.85 -5.94 13.27
N LYS A 13 -8.76 -5.35 14.47
CA LYS A 13 -7.49 -4.94 15.06
C LYS A 13 -6.54 -6.11 15.29
N VAL A 14 -7.04 -7.19 15.89
CA VAL A 14 -6.25 -8.40 16.19
C VAL A 14 -5.80 -9.08 14.89
N ILE A 15 -6.69 -9.24 13.91
CA ILE A 15 -6.34 -9.80 12.59
C ILE A 15 -5.26 -8.94 11.91
N GLY A 16 -5.41 -7.61 11.94
CA GLY A 16 -4.43 -6.67 11.40
C GLY A 16 -3.07 -6.78 12.09
N ALA A 17 -3.05 -6.88 13.41
CA ALA A 17 -1.83 -7.03 14.21
C ALA A 17 -1.07 -8.33 13.87
N VAL A 18 -1.77 -9.47 13.82
CA VAL A 18 -1.20 -10.76 13.44
C VAL A 18 -0.67 -10.73 12.01
N TYR A 19 -1.41 -10.11 11.09
CA TYR A 19 -0.99 -9.99 9.69
C TYR A 19 0.28 -9.14 9.54
N LEU A 20 0.40 -8.02 10.27
CA LEU A 20 1.60 -7.18 10.28
C LEU A 20 2.81 -7.90 10.87
N LEU A 21 2.61 -8.67 11.94
CA LEU A 21 3.65 -9.52 12.52
C LEU A 21 4.13 -10.58 11.52
N TRP A 22 3.19 -11.25 10.85
CA TRP A 22 3.50 -12.25 9.83
C TRP A 22 4.27 -11.65 8.65
N LEU A 23 3.81 -10.51 8.11
CA LEU A 23 4.53 -9.79 7.04
C LEU A 23 5.92 -9.34 7.49
N GLY A 24 6.04 -8.80 8.70
CA GLY A 24 7.32 -8.38 9.25
C GLY A 24 8.30 -9.54 9.40
N MET A 25 7.84 -10.67 9.94
CA MET A 25 8.64 -11.90 10.04
C MET A 25 9.02 -12.44 8.66
N GLN A 26 8.11 -12.40 7.69
CA GLN A 26 8.38 -12.80 6.31
C GLN A 26 9.49 -11.95 5.69
N GLN A 27 9.51 -10.62 5.92
CA GLN A 27 10.58 -9.74 5.47
C GLN A 27 11.95 -10.11 6.08
N PHE A 28 11.98 -10.52 7.35
CA PHE A 28 13.21 -11.00 8.02
C PHE A 28 13.71 -12.34 7.48
N LEU A 29 12.80 -13.29 7.23
CA LEU A 29 13.14 -14.60 6.66
C LEU A 29 13.60 -14.48 5.20
N MET A 30 12.91 -13.66 4.40
CA MET A 30 13.25 -13.38 3.00
C MET A 30 14.46 -12.46 2.85
N ALA A 31 14.91 -11.77 3.91
CA ALA A 31 16.14 -11.00 3.88
C ALA A 31 17.37 -11.90 3.72
N GLN A 32 17.32 -13.17 4.17
CA GLN A 32 18.43 -14.12 4.06
C GLN A 32 18.26 -15.11 2.90
N ALA A 33 17.03 -15.43 2.51
CA ALA A 33 16.71 -16.47 1.53
C ALA A 33 16.88 -16.06 0.06
N ILE A 34 17.41 -14.87 -0.24
CA ILE A 34 17.76 -14.47 -1.59
C ILE A 34 19.27 -14.67 -1.74
N PRO A 35 19.77 -15.80 -2.29
CA PRO A 35 20.91 -15.64 -3.17
C PRO A 35 20.45 -14.59 -4.17
N MET A 36 21.20 -13.49 -4.36
CA MET A 36 20.95 -12.59 -5.50
C MET A 36 20.65 -13.52 -6.66
N SER A 37 19.41 -13.54 -7.14
CA SER A 37 19.10 -14.24 -8.37
C SER A 37 20.08 -13.63 -9.34
N SER A 38 21.12 -14.40 -9.65
CA SER A 38 22.10 -14.13 -10.68
C SER A 38 21.24 -13.89 -11.89
N GLY A 39 21.04 -12.60 -12.21
CA GLY A 39 19.86 -12.09 -12.90
C GLY A 39 19.20 -13.13 -13.77
N GLN A 40 18.25 -13.90 -13.22
CA GLN A 40 17.26 -14.47 -14.11
C GLN A 40 16.57 -13.23 -14.67
N PRO A 41 16.67 -12.97 -15.98
CA PRO A 41 15.89 -11.90 -16.56
C PRO A 41 14.46 -12.28 -16.20
N THR A 42 13.84 -11.53 -15.29
CA THR A 42 12.39 -11.42 -15.33
C THR A 42 12.14 -11.06 -16.76
N THR A 43 11.63 -12.03 -17.55
CA THR A 43 11.24 -11.80 -18.92
C THR A 43 10.50 -10.49 -18.89
N LEU A 44 11.06 -9.46 -19.53
CA LEU A 44 10.54 -8.10 -19.44
C LEU A 44 9.08 -8.22 -19.81
N GLN A 45 8.20 -8.21 -18.81
CA GLN A 45 6.80 -8.45 -19.03
C GLN A 45 6.38 -7.35 -19.98
N SER A 46 5.64 -7.72 -21.03
CA SER A 46 5.21 -6.72 -22.00
C SER A 46 4.46 -5.63 -21.23
N ILE A 47 4.74 -4.36 -21.56
CA ILE A 47 4.07 -3.19 -20.96
C ILE A 47 2.55 -3.39 -20.79
N PRO A 48 1.80 -3.96 -21.77
CA PRO A 48 0.38 -4.23 -21.58
C PRO A 48 0.05 -5.25 -20.47
N VAL A 49 0.90 -6.27 -20.26
CA VAL A 49 0.72 -7.25 -19.16
C VAL A 49 0.92 -6.57 -17.81
N LEU A 50 1.99 -5.76 -17.67
CA LEU A 50 2.24 -4.98 -16.46
C LEU A 50 1.11 -3.99 -16.17
N TRP A 51 0.59 -3.33 -17.21
CA TRP A 51 -0.56 -2.42 -17.08
C TRP A 51 -1.80 -3.15 -16.62
N ARG A 52 -2.14 -4.30 -17.23
CA ARG A 52 -3.32 -5.07 -16.86
C ARG A 52 -3.21 -5.63 -15.45
N GLN A 53 -2.05 -6.13 -15.07
CA GLN A 53 -1.80 -6.61 -13.71
C GLN A 53 -1.93 -5.47 -12.69
N SER A 54 -1.31 -4.33 -12.95
CA SER A 54 -1.38 -3.16 -12.07
C SER A 54 -2.81 -2.61 -11.97
N PHE A 55 -3.56 -2.62 -13.07
CA PHE A 55 -4.97 -2.24 -13.10
C PHE A 55 -5.84 -3.21 -12.29
N MET A 56 -5.69 -4.52 -12.48
CA MET A 56 -6.45 -5.54 -11.73
C MET A 56 -6.12 -5.50 -10.24
N VAL A 57 -4.86 -5.33 -9.86
CA VAL A 57 -4.45 -5.16 -8.46
C VAL A 57 -5.02 -3.88 -7.86
N GLY A 58 -4.99 -2.78 -8.61
CA GLY A 58 -5.58 -1.51 -8.19
C GLY A 58 -7.10 -1.60 -8.01
N LEU A 59 -7.79 -2.26 -8.94
CA LEU A 59 -9.24 -2.46 -8.89
C LEU A 59 -9.64 -3.39 -7.74
N SER A 60 -8.83 -4.40 -7.45
CA SER A 60 -9.04 -5.34 -6.35
C SER A 60 -8.65 -4.76 -4.98
N ASN A 61 -8.24 -3.49 -4.90
CA ASN A 61 -7.83 -2.86 -3.64
C ASN A 61 -9.07 -2.34 -2.88
N PRO A 62 -9.59 -3.07 -1.88
CA PRO A 62 -10.81 -2.67 -1.18
C PRO A 62 -10.65 -1.34 -0.46
N LYS A 63 -9.42 -0.98 -0.07
CA LYS A 63 -9.13 0.31 0.57
C LYS A 63 -9.41 1.48 -0.36
N ALA A 64 -9.05 1.36 -1.64
CA ALA A 64 -9.31 2.40 -2.62
C ALA A 64 -10.82 2.56 -2.86
N ILE A 65 -11.54 1.45 -3.00
CA ILE A 65 -12.99 1.44 -3.17
C ILE A 65 -13.68 2.10 -1.97
N LEU A 66 -13.32 1.70 -0.75
CA LEU A 66 -13.90 2.25 0.47
C LEU A 66 -13.60 3.75 0.61
N PHE A 67 -12.35 4.17 0.34
CA PHE A 67 -11.97 5.58 0.35
C PHE A 67 -12.84 6.40 -0.61
N PHE A 68 -12.88 6.02 -1.89
CA PHE A 68 -13.70 6.75 -2.87
C PHE A 68 -15.20 6.68 -2.55
N SER A 69 -15.71 5.56 -2.03
CA SER A 69 -17.11 5.44 -1.62
C SER A 69 -17.46 6.38 -0.46
N SER A 70 -16.51 6.65 0.44
CA SER A 70 -16.72 7.56 1.57
C SER A 70 -16.53 9.04 1.21
N LEU A 71 -15.70 9.30 0.20
CA LEU A 71 -15.24 10.62 -0.19
C LEU A 71 -16.11 11.23 -1.30
N LEU A 72 -16.56 10.42 -2.27
CA LEU A 72 -17.42 10.88 -3.37
C LEU A 72 -18.72 11.53 -2.87
N PRO A 73 -19.46 10.97 -1.89
CA PRO A 73 -20.65 11.61 -1.35
C PRO A 73 -20.37 12.95 -0.66
N GLN A 74 -19.15 13.17 -0.17
CA GLN A 74 -18.78 14.46 0.46
C GLN A 74 -18.62 15.58 -0.57
N PHE A 75 -18.32 15.23 -1.83
CA PHE A 75 -18.16 16.19 -2.91
C PHE A 75 -19.41 16.36 -3.77
N VAL A 76 -20.39 15.48 -3.62
CA VAL A 76 -21.66 15.49 -4.36
C VAL A 76 -22.78 15.84 -3.38
N SER A 77 -23.24 17.09 -3.41
CA SER A 77 -24.42 17.50 -2.64
C SER A 77 -25.67 16.81 -3.20
N THR A 78 -26.60 16.39 -2.35
CA THR A 78 -27.75 15.55 -2.75
C THR A 78 -28.86 16.28 -3.53
N GLN A 79 -28.61 17.48 -4.09
CA GLN A 79 -29.71 18.37 -4.51
C GLN A 79 -29.72 18.97 -5.94
N GLN A 80 -28.79 18.69 -6.87
CA GLN A 80 -28.88 19.30 -8.22
C GLN A 80 -28.26 18.48 -9.37
N ASP A 81 -29.00 18.31 -10.47
CA ASP A 81 -28.71 17.44 -11.64
C ASP A 81 -27.43 17.75 -12.47
N SER A 82 -26.46 18.51 -11.96
CA SER A 82 -25.25 18.96 -12.70
C SER A 82 -23.92 18.38 -12.16
N HIS A 83 -23.97 17.20 -11.52
CA HIS A 83 -22.87 16.65 -10.71
C HIS A 83 -21.65 16.13 -11.48
N ILE A 84 -21.84 15.61 -12.70
CA ILE A 84 -20.75 14.97 -13.48
C ILE A 84 -19.69 15.99 -13.91
N SER A 85 -20.11 17.22 -14.21
CA SER A 85 -19.26 18.34 -14.64
C SER A 85 -18.26 18.77 -13.57
N ALA A 86 -18.64 18.71 -12.29
CA ALA A 86 -17.79 19.09 -11.14
C ALA A 86 -16.89 17.95 -10.65
N LEU A 87 -17.32 16.69 -10.85
CA LEU A 87 -16.55 15.49 -10.50
C LEU A 87 -15.30 15.31 -11.37
N LEU A 88 -15.41 15.57 -12.68
CA LEU A 88 -14.32 15.38 -13.62
C LEU A 88 -13.03 16.17 -13.27
N PRO A 89 -13.07 17.50 -13.00
CA PRO A 89 -11.87 18.24 -12.63
C PRO A 89 -11.29 17.79 -11.28
N LEU A 90 -12.12 17.36 -10.33
CA LEU A 90 -11.64 16.86 -9.03
C LEU A 90 -10.89 15.53 -9.16
N ILE A 91 -11.43 14.61 -9.98
CA ILE A 91 -10.76 13.33 -10.30
C ILE A 91 -9.44 13.60 -11.03
N LEU A 92 -9.43 14.50 -12.01
CA LEU A 92 -8.22 14.87 -12.73
C LEU A 92 -7.15 15.48 -11.81
N LEU A 93 -7.53 16.39 -10.91
CA LEU A 93 -6.63 16.97 -9.93
C LEU A 93 -6.05 15.92 -8.98
N PHE A 94 -6.89 15.01 -8.48
CA PHE A 94 -6.46 13.90 -7.64
C PHE A 94 -5.46 12.99 -8.36
N VAL A 95 -5.76 12.60 -9.61
CA VAL A 95 -4.87 11.77 -10.43
C VAL A 95 -3.55 12.50 -10.71
N PHE A 96 -3.60 13.79 -11.01
CA PHE A 96 -2.42 14.62 -11.28
C PHE A 96 -1.50 14.71 -10.06
N ILE A 97 -2.04 15.02 -8.88
CA ILE A 97 -1.28 15.03 -7.62
C ILE A 97 -0.67 13.65 -7.35
N LYS A 98 -1.47 12.59 -7.48
CA LYS A 98 -1.02 11.21 -7.28
C LYS A 98 0.12 10.83 -8.23
N LEU A 99 0.03 11.23 -9.49
CA LEU A 99 1.08 11.03 -10.50
C LEU A 99 2.37 11.76 -10.13
N ILE A 100 2.28 13.04 -9.75
CA ILE A 100 3.45 13.82 -9.33
C ILE A 100 4.13 13.16 -8.12
N VAL A 101 3.37 12.86 -7.07
CA VAL A 101 3.89 12.26 -5.84
C VAL A 101 4.51 10.89 -6.12
N SER A 102 3.83 10.04 -6.90
CA SER A 102 4.33 8.70 -7.23
C SER A 102 5.57 8.76 -8.12
N SER A 103 5.65 9.72 -9.04
CA SER A 103 6.80 9.91 -9.92
C SER A 103 8.00 10.45 -9.14
N ALA A 104 7.79 11.42 -8.26
CA ALA A 104 8.81 11.91 -7.34
C ALA A 104 9.34 10.78 -6.44
N TYR A 105 8.44 9.96 -5.90
CA TYR A 105 8.82 8.78 -5.12
C TYR A 105 9.58 7.75 -5.95
N ALA A 106 9.17 7.48 -7.20
CA ALA A 106 9.86 6.55 -8.10
C ALA A 106 11.28 7.02 -8.43
N LEU A 107 11.47 8.32 -8.70
CA LEU A 107 12.78 8.91 -8.97
C LEU A 107 13.67 8.89 -7.72
N ALA A 108 13.13 9.24 -6.55
CA ALA A 108 13.84 9.13 -5.28
C ALA A 108 14.23 7.68 -4.99
N ALA A 109 13.30 6.74 -5.22
CA ALA A 109 13.52 5.31 -5.03
C ALA A 109 14.62 4.77 -5.94
N GLN A 110 14.77 5.23 -7.19
CA GLN A 110 15.87 4.80 -8.06
C GLN A 110 17.26 5.09 -7.45
N THR A 111 17.43 6.24 -6.81
CA THR A 111 18.70 6.58 -6.13
C THR A 111 18.95 5.75 -4.86
N VAL A 112 17.87 5.37 -4.17
CA VAL A 112 17.95 4.54 -2.95
C VAL A 112 18.16 3.07 -3.32
N VAL A 113 17.47 2.58 -4.36
CA VAL A 113 17.58 1.20 -4.87
C VAL A 113 18.98 0.94 -5.43
N THR A 114 19.59 1.89 -6.14
CA THR A 114 20.99 1.74 -6.59
C THR A 114 21.98 1.66 -5.43
N LYS A 115 21.74 2.38 -4.32
CA LYS A 115 22.56 2.28 -3.09
C LYS A 115 22.27 1.00 -2.30
N LEU A 116 21.01 0.57 -2.25
CA LEU A 116 20.55 -0.67 -1.61
C LEU A 116 20.86 -1.92 -2.44
N ALA A 117 21.20 -1.80 -3.72
CA ALA A 117 21.60 -2.91 -4.59
C ALA A 117 22.90 -3.60 -4.11
N LYS A 118 23.62 -3.00 -3.16
CA LYS A 118 24.69 -3.67 -2.44
C LYS A 118 24.09 -4.78 -1.56
N PRO A 119 24.58 -6.03 -1.65
CA PRO A 119 23.95 -7.18 -0.98
C PRO A 119 23.72 -6.96 0.53
N GLY A 120 24.64 -6.32 1.26
CA GLY A 120 24.45 -6.02 2.68
C GLY A 120 23.42 -4.93 3.00
N ALA A 121 23.24 -3.95 2.10
CA ALA A 121 22.34 -2.82 2.31
C ALA A 121 20.88 -3.19 2.05
N ALA A 122 20.59 -4.00 1.02
CA ALA A 122 19.26 -4.56 0.78
C ALA A 122 18.75 -5.40 1.96
N VAL A 123 19.63 -6.23 2.54
CA VAL A 123 19.31 -7.08 3.69
C VAL A 123 18.94 -6.21 4.90
N TRP A 124 19.74 -5.18 5.20
CA TRP A 124 19.45 -4.24 6.28
C TRP A 124 18.16 -3.45 6.05
N GLY A 125 17.90 -3.02 4.81
CA GLY A 125 16.66 -2.34 4.45
C GLY A 125 15.42 -3.21 4.68
N LYS A 126 15.46 -4.48 4.29
CA LYS A 126 14.37 -5.44 4.53
C LYS A 126 14.16 -5.73 6.01
N ARG A 127 15.24 -5.86 6.79
CA ARG A 127 15.17 -6.04 8.25
C ARG A 127 14.58 -4.81 8.94
N ALA A 128 14.98 -3.60 8.53
CA ALA A 128 14.42 -2.36 9.06
C ALA A 128 12.91 -2.26 8.75
N ALA A 129 12.51 -2.51 7.50
CA ALA A 129 11.10 -2.51 7.09
C ALA A 129 10.28 -3.56 7.85
N GLY A 130 10.80 -4.79 7.98
CA GLY A 130 10.17 -5.84 8.77
C GLY A 130 10.06 -5.49 10.25
N GLY A 131 11.07 -4.81 10.81
CA GLY A 131 11.09 -4.39 12.21
C GLY A 131 10.06 -3.33 12.51
N VAL A 132 9.93 -2.35 11.60
CA VAL A 132 8.88 -1.33 11.66
C VAL A 132 7.51 -1.97 11.58
N LEU A 133 7.27 -2.90 10.64
CA LEU A 133 6.00 -3.62 10.52
C LEU A 133 5.64 -4.42 11.78
N MET A 134 6.61 -5.13 12.37
CA MET A 134 6.39 -5.84 13.63
C MET A 134 6.11 -4.88 14.78
N ALA A 135 6.82 -3.76 14.88
CA ALA A 135 6.55 -2.74 15.90
C ALA A 135 5.13 -2.18 15.77
N PHE A 136 4.69 -1.85 14.55
CA PHE A 136 3.30 -1.45 14.30
C PHE A 136 2.31 -2.55 14.69
N GLY A 137 2.58 -3.82 14.33
CA GLY A 137 1.73 -4.95 14.70
C GLY A 137 1.61 -5.13 16.22
N ILE A 138 2.73 -5.02 16.95
CA ILE A 138 2.77 -5.09 18.41
C ILE A 138 1.97 -3.95 19.03
N VAL A 139 2.22 -2.70 18.61
CA VAL A 139 1.49 -1.52 19.11
C VAL A 139 0.00 -1.61 18.81
N MET A 140 -0.36 -2.06 17.61
CA MET A 140 -1.75 -2.25 17.20
C MET A 140 -2.44 -3.36 18.03
N GLY A 141 -1.70 -4.42 18.36
CA GLY A 141 -2.17 -5.46 19.26
C GLY A 141 -2.38 -4.95 20.68
N PHE A 142 -1.40 -4.24 21.26
CA PHE A 142 -1.54 -3.65 22.61
C PHE A 142 -2.70 -2.66 22.71
N THR A 143 -2.87 -1.79 21.72
CA THR A 143 -3.97 -0.82 21.65
C THR A 143 -5.34 -1.44 21.27
N ALA A 144 -5.41 -2.76 21.09
CA ALA A 144 -6.68 -3.48 20.93
C ALA A 144 -7.24 -3.98 22.27
N PHE A 145 -6.39 -4.09 23.31
CA PHE A 145 -6.75 -4.60 24.63
C PHE A 145 -6.85 -3.50 25.71
N TYR A 146 -6.41 -2.28 25.39
CA TYR A 146 -6.61 -1.05 26.17
C TYR A 146 -7.59 -0.15 25.42
#